data_AF-A0A8X6FL78-F1
#
_entry.id   AF-A0A8X6FL78-F1
#
_cell.length_a   1.000
_cell.length_b   1.000
_cell.length_c   1.000
_cell.angle_alpha   90.00
_cell.angle_beta   90.00
_cell.angle_gamma   90.00
#
_symmetry.space_group_name_H-M   'P 1'
#
loop_
_entity.id
_entity.type
_entity.pdbx_description
1 polymer ?
#
loop_
_entity_poly.entity_id
_entity_poly.type
_entity_poly.pdbx_seq_one_letter_code
_entity_poly.pdbx_strand_id
1 'polypeptide(L)'
;MLVCSATKVESEKPWLKEGDSEETNKKARLAYEALLTVTARIPETDEYKNFSREVKEIAKKEFDFDYKQEEVNTFVTAFHEAVLLYSLALNETLAEGYTVSNGSIIIQKMWNRTFDGITGKVTIDENGDRDADYSILDLNPNTGVFEVVANYIGTEKQVVDEPGKSFHWAGGRKHPPPDTPKCGYDKSKCPKKNGVSEITVVLSVIVVCLILGSAAIYRHYRREAQLASMTWKIKWEEIALSTVSKKMRPGSKLSLTRVSLT
;
A
#
# COMPACT_ATOMS: atom_id res chain seq x y z
N MET A 1 -25.72 -14.45 -13.14
CA MET A 1 -25.11 -13.11 -13.31
C MET A 1 -25.85 -12.19 -12.34
N LEU A 2 -25.21 -11.78 -11.25
CA LEU A 2 -25.82 -10.84 -10.31
C LEU A 2 -25.79 -9.47 -10.98
N VAL A 3 -26.94 -8.98 -11.41
CA VAL A 3 -27.10 -7.61 -11.88
C VAL A 3 -27.45 -6.79 -10.64
N CYS A 4 -26.48 -6.06 -10.10
CA CYS A 4 -26.76 -5.06 -9.07
C CYS A 4 -27.41 -3.86 -9.77
N SER A 5 -28.74 -3.82 -9.77
CA SER A 5 -29.48 -2.60 -10.05
C SER A 5 -29.47 -1.77 -8.77
N ALA A 6 -28.98 -0.53 -8.84
CA ALA A 6 -29.00 0.41 -7.73
C ALA A 6 -29.95 1.55 -8.08
N THR A 7 -30.72 2.00 -7.09
CA THR A 7 -31.49 3.24 -7.24
C THR A 7 -30.53 4.42 -7.31
N LYS A 8 -30.97 5.53 -7.92
CA LYS A 8 -30.18 6.77 -7.95
C LYS A 8 -29.74 7.22 -6.55
N VAL A 9 -30.61 7.06 -5.55
CA VAL A 9 -30.31 7.41 -4.15
C VAL A 9 -29.26 6.49 -3.55
N GLU A 10 -29.32 5.18 -3.82
CA GLU A 10 -28.29 4.22 -3.39
C GLU A 10 -26.94 4.49 -4.07
N SER A 11 -26.95 4.93 -5.33
CA SER A 11 -25.72 5.33 -6.04
C SER A 11 -25.12 6.62 -5.48
N GLU A 12 -25.95 7.61 -5.13
CA GLU A 12 -25.50 8.89 -4.56
C GLU A 12 -25.05 8.76 -3.09
N LYS A 13 -25.70 7.92 -2.29
CA LYS A 13 -25.41 7.72 -0.86
C LYS A 13 -25.35 6.23 -0.49
N PRO A 14 -24.38 5.46 -1.02
CA PRO A 14 -24.27 4.02 -0.77
C PRO A 14 -23.96 3.65 0.69
N TRP A 15 -23.50 4.62 1.48
CA TRP A 15 -23.24 4.46 2.92
C TRP A 15 -24.49 4.63 3.80
N LEU A 16 -25.60 5.13 3.25
CA LEU A 16 -26.82 5.42 4.01
C LEU A 16 -27.81 4.26 3.87
N LYS A 17 -28.18 3.65 4.99
CA LYS A 17 -29.22 2.62 5.05
C LYS A 17 -30.31 3.01 6.05
N GLU A 18 -31.54 3.13 5.57
CA GLU A 18 -32.67 3.64 6.37
C GLU A 18 -33.02 2.76 7.59
N GLY A 19 -32.70 1.46 7.54
CA GLY A 19 -32.93 0.53 8.64
C GLY A 19 -31.83 0.50 9.73
N ASP A 20 -30.70 1.18 9.51
CA ASP A 20 -29.54 1.14 10.41
C ASP A 20 -29.50 2.37 11.32
N SER A 21 -28.80 2.27 12.47
CA SER A 21 -28.68 3.39 13.40
C SER A 21 -27.82 4.53 12.83
N GLU A 22 -28.10 5.76 13.26
CA GLU A 22 -27.32 6.96 12.89
C GLU A 22 -25.81 6.78 13.10
N GLU A 23 -25.41 6.16 14.21
CA GLU A 23 -23.99 5.90 14.49
C GLU A 23 -23.37 4.90 13.51
N THR A 24 -24.15 3.92 13.05
CA THR A 24 -23.72 2.95 12.04
C THR A 24 -23.55 3.65 10.69
N ASN A 25 -24.53 4.45 10.27
CA ASN A 25 -24.46 5.23 9.02
C ASN A 25 -23.31 6.24 9.04
N LYS A 26 -23.03 6.90 10.17
CA LYS A 26 -21.85 7.77 10.32
C LYS A 26 -20.54 7.00 10.16
N LYS A 27 -20.44 5.81 10.78
CA LYS A 27 -19.25 4.95 10.68
C LYS A 27 -19.06 4.44 9.25
N ALA A 28 -20.15 4.08 8.57
CA ALA A 28 -20.13 3.71 7.16
C ALA A 28 -19.64 4.90 6.33
N ARG A 29 -20.22 6.09 6.48
CA ARG A 29 -19.80 7.30 5.76
C ARG A 29 -18.30 7.58 5.89
N LEU A 30 -17.75 7.47 7.10
CA LEU A 30 -16.31 7.63 7.34
C LEU A 30 -15.45 6.57 6.64
N ALA A 31 -15.93 5.32 6.56
CA ALA A 31 -15.23 4.28 5.81
C ALA A 31 -15.27 4.53 4.29
N TYR A 32 -16.37 5.07 3.78
CA TYR A 32 -16.55 5.40 2.37
C TYR A 32 -15.70 6.59 1.90
N GLU A 33 -15.09 7.38 2.79
CA GLU A 33 -14.06 8.38 2.42
C GLU A 33 -12.81 7.76 1.78
N ALA A 34 -12.61 6.45 1.94
CA ALA A 34 -11.50 5.72 1.31
C ALA A 34 -11.93 4.96 0.03
N LEU A 35 -13.18 5.11 -0.41
CA LEU A 35 -13.74 4.40 -1.55
C LEU A 35 -13.83 5.32 -2.77
N LEU A 36 -13.27 4.85 -3.88
CA LEU A 36 -13.56 5.39 -5.21
C LEU A 36 -14.44 4.37 -5.96
N THR A 37 -15.50 4.85 -6.58
CA THR A 37 -16.41 4.00 -7.36
C THR A 37 -16.17 4.25 -8.84
N VAL A 38 -15.96 3.18 -9.61
CA VAL A 38 -15.82 3.27 -11.07
C VAL A 38 -17.05 2.69 -11.72
N THR A 39 -17.75 3.48 -12.51
CA THR A 39 -18.96 3.07 -13.23
C THR A 39 -18.83 3.37 -14.72
N ALA A 40 -19.58 2.65 -15.56
CA ALA A 40 -19.70 3.03 -16.96
C ALA A 40 -20.30 4.44 -17.05
N ARG A 41 -19.78 5.26 -17.95
CA ARG A 41 -20.22 6.64 -18.10
C ARG A 41 -21.64 6.69 -18.64
N ILE A 42 -22.50 7.39 -17.92
CA ILE A 42 -23.88 7.68 -18.33
C ILE A 42 -23.97 9.17 -18.63
N PRO A 43 -24.36 9.60 -19.84
CA PRO A 43 -24.48 11.01 -20.15
C PRO A 43 -25.72 11.63 -19.50
N GLU A 44 -25.62 12.89 -19.08
CA GLU A 44 -26.74 13.67 -18.54
C GLU A 44 -27.56 14.40 -19.62
N THR A 45 -27.40 14.00 -20.89
CA THR A 45 -28.08 14.62 -22.03
C THR A 45 -29.59 14.39 -21.97
N ASP A 46 -30.35 15.34 -22.51
CA ASP A 46 -31.81 15.20 -22.57
C ASP A 46 -32.26 14.04 -23.48
N GLU A 47 -31.43 13.70 -24.48
CA GLU A 47 -31.63 12.53 -25.33
C GLU A 47 -31.61 11.22 -24.51
N TYR A 48 -30.60 11.03 -23.67
CA TYR A 48 -30.51 9.85 -22.81
C TYR A 48 -31.65 9.81 -21.78
N LYS A 49 -32.05 10.95 -21.22
CA LYS A 49 -33.20 11.03 -20.31
C LYS A 49 -34.49 10.58 -20.99
N ASN A 50 -34.72 10.99 -22.24
CA ASN A 50 -35.88 10.57 -23.03
C ASN A 50 -35.83 9.07 -23.32
N PHE A 51 -34.70 8.55 -23.78
CA PHE A 51 -34.51 7.11 -23.98
C PHE A 51 -34.79 6.31 -22.70
N SER A 52 -34.23 6.74 -21.57
CA SER A 52 -34.43 6.10 -20.27
C SER A 52 -35.92 6.07 -19.87
N ARG A 53 -36.65 7.16 -20.11
CA ARG A 53 -38.10 7.23 -19.88
C ARG A 53 -38.86 6.25 -20.78
N GLU A 54 -38.55 6.21 -22.08
CA GLU A 54 -39.21 5.31 -23.03
C GLU A 54 -38.96 3.83 -22.70
N VAL A 55 -37.73 3.48 -22.33
CA VAL A 55 -37.39 2.12 -21.87
C VAL A 55 -38.22 1.73 -20.66
N LYS A 56 -38.37 2.63 -19.68
CA LYS A 56 -39.18 2.38 -18.48
C LYS A 56 -40.68 2.23 -18.81
N GLU A 57 -41.19 3.04 -19.73
CA GLU A 57 -42.58 2.96 -20.19
C GLU A 57 -42.85 1.62 -20.91
N ILE A 58 -41.97 1.21 -21.82
CA ILE A 58 -42.08 -0.07 -22.56
C ILE A 58 -41.98 -1.24 -21.59
N ALA A 59 -41.01 -1.22 -20.65
CA ALA A 59 -40.83 -2.28 -19.67
C ALA A 59 -42.10 -2.50 -18.82
N LYS A 60 -42.74 -1.40 -18.40
CA LYS A 60 -43.98 -1.46 -17.64
C LYS A 60 -45.15 -1.97 -18.49
N LYS A 61 -45.27 -1.50 -19.73
CA LYS A 61 -46.41 -1.82 -20.60
C LYS A 61 -46.37 -3.24 -21.14
N GLU A 62 -45.20 -3.68 -21.62
CA GLU A 62 -45.06 -4.94 -22.38
C GLU A 62 -44.57 -6.10 -21.51
N PHE A 63 -43.91 -5.82 -20.39
CA PHE A 63 -43.28 -6.84 -19.53
C PHE A 63 -43.72 -6.78 -18.06
N ASP A 64 -44.66 -5.89 -17.71
CA ASP A 64 -45.13 -5.64 -16.33
C ASP A 64 -43.98 -5.41 -15.33
N PHE A 65 -42.88 -4.82 -15.82
CA PHE A 65 -41.69 -4.52 -15.03
C PHE A 65 -41.62 -3.03 -14.71
N ASP A 66 -41.78 -2.67 -13.43
CA ASP A 66 -41.69 -1.29 -12.95
C ASP A 66 -40.31 -1.01 -12.34
N TYR A 67 -39.53 -0.16 -13.03
CA TYR A 67 -38.21 0.29 -12.57
C TYR A 67 -38.26 1.11 -11.28
N LYS A 68 -39.41 1.70 -10.89
CA LYS A 68 -39.51 2.60 -9.72
C LYS A 68 -38.43 3.68 -9.75
N GLN A 69 -37.48 3.66 -8.80
CA GLN A 69 -36.37 4.60 -8.66
C GLN A 69 -35.04 4.05 -9.21
N GLU A 70 -35.03 2.86 -9.78
CA GLU A 70 -33.86 2.27 -10.40
C GLU A 70 -33.52 2.97 -11.73
N GLU A 71 -32.23 3.05 -12.02
CA GLU A 71 -31.76 3.55 -13.30
C GLU A 71 -31.79 2.45 -14.37
N VAL A 72 -31.89 2.86 -15.63
CA VAL A 72 -31.81 1.91 -16.74
C VAL A 72 -30.39 1.36 -16.78
N ASN A 73 -30.29 0.03 -16.80
CA ASN A 73 -29.00 -0.65 -16.84
C ASN A 73 -28.26 -0.34 -18.14
N THR A 74 -26.96 -0.09 -18.06
CA THR A 74 -26.07 0.15 -19.18
C THR A 74 -26.07 -0.97 -20.23
N PHE A 75 -26.42 -2.21 -19.87
CA PHE A 75 -26.63 -3.29 -20.84
C PHE A 75 -27.78 -3.00 -21.81
N VAL A 76 -28.88 -2.42 -21.35
CA VAL A 76 -30.02 -2.06 -22.21
C VAL A 76 -29.56 -1.03 -23.25
N THR A 77 -28.81 -0.05 -22.80
CA THR A 77 -28.20 0.97 -23.64
C THR A 77 -27.23 0.38 -24.65
N ALA A 78 -26.38 -0.55 -24.23
CA ALA A 78 -25.43 -1.24 -25.11
C ALA A 78 -26.14 -2.06 -26.18
N PHE A 79 -27.24 -2.75 -25.86
CA PHE A 79 -28.03 -3.49 -26.85
C PHE A 79 -28.72 -2.56 -27.85
N HIS A 80 -29.26 -1.43 -27.39
CA HIS A 80 -29.82 -0.43 -28.27
C HIS A 80 -28.78 0.06 -29.29
N GLU A 81 -27.57 0.38 -28.82
CA GLU A 81 -26.47 0.83 -29.68
C GLU A 81 -25.93 -0.28 -30.60
N ALA A 82 -25.96 -1.53 -30.16
CA ALA A 82 -25.59 -2.68 -31.00
C ALA A 82 -26.53 -2.83 -32.21
N VAL A 83 -27.84 -2.61 -32.01
CA VAL A 83 -28.82 -2.62 -33.11
C VAL A 83 -28.58 -1.46 -34.05
N LEU A 84 -28.26 -0.26 -33.55
CA LEU A 84 -27.91 0.89 -34.38
C LEU A 84 -26.66 0.61 -35.23
N LEU A 85 -25.59 0.10 -34.61
CA LEU A 85 -24.35 -0.26 -35.29
C LEU A 85 -24.58 -1.32 -36.37
N TYR A 86 -25.32 -2.39 -36.05
CA TYR A 86 -25.71 -3.42 -37.01
C TYR A 86 -26.50 -2.81 -38.18
N SER A 87 -27.46 -1.93 -37.89
CA SER A 87 -28.30 -1.31 -38.92
C SER A 87 -27.48 -0.44 -39.88
N LEU A 88 -26.50 0.30 -39.36
CA LEU A 88 -25.57 1.10 -40.17
C LEU A 88 -24.74 0.21 -41.09
N ALA A 89 -24.09 -0.81 -40.52
CA ALA A 89 -23.25 -1.74 -41.27
C ALA A 89 -24.05 -2.55 -42.31
N LEU A 90 -25.27 -2.96 -41.97
CA LEU A 90 -26.15 -3.67 -42.88
C LEU A 90 -26.60 -2.78 -44.05
N ASN A 91 -26.98 -1.53 -43.78
CA ASN A 91 -27.38 -0.61 -44.83
C ASN A 91 -26.28 -0.39 -45.87
N GLU A 92 -25.04 -0.22 -45.42
CA GLU A 92 -23.86 -0.13 -46.28
C GLU A 92 -23.60 -1.42 -47.07
N THR A 93 -23.77 -2.57 -46.41
CA THR A 93 -23.63 -3.89 -47.05
C THR A 93 -24.65 -4.07 -48.18
N LEU A 94 -25.91 -3.70 -47.95
CA LEU A 94 -26.97 -3.80 -48.95
C LEU A 94 -26.76 -2.79 -50.10
N ALA A 95 -26.27 -1.59 -49.81
CA ALA A 95 -25.96 -0.58 -50.83
C ALA A 95 -24.88 -1.04 -51.82
N GLU A 96 -23.97 -1.93 -51.39
CA GLU A 96 -22.94 -2.53 -52.23
C GLU A 96 -23.41 -3.78 -53.00
N GLY A 97 -24.69 -4.16 -52.88
CA GLY A 97 -25.29 -5.29 -53.58
C GLY A 97 -25.10 -6.64 -52.90
N TYR A 98 -24.58 -6.66 -51.67
CA TYR A 98 -24.52 -7.88 -50.85
C TYR A 98 -25.88 -8.17 -50.20
N THR A 99 -25.95 -9.31 -49.50
CA THR A 99 -27.17 -9.77 -48.82
C THR A 99 -27.00 -9.76 -47.31
N VAL A 100 -28.12 -9.84 -46.57
CA VAL A 100 -28.14 -10.00 -45.10
C VAL A 100 -27.36 -11.23 -44.62
N SER A 101 -27.16 -12.23 -45.48
CA SER A 101 -26.43 -13.46 -45.15
C SER A 101 -24.90 -13.28 -45.18
N ASN A 102 -24.39 -12.17 -45.72
CA ASN A 102 -22.96 -11.88 -45.78
C ASN A 102 -22.41 -11.35 -44.44
N GLY A 103 -22.54 -12.15 -43.38
CA GLY A 103 -22.21 -11.75 -42.01
C GLY A 103 -20.78 -11.23 -41.83
N SER A 104 -19.78 -11.84 -42.48
CA SER A 104 -18.40 -11.39 -42.39
C SER A 104 -18.19 -9.96 -42.91
N ILE A 105 -18.91 -9.58 -43.97
CA ILE A 105 -18.84 -8.23 -44.54
C ILE A 105 -19.51 -7.23 -43.59
N ILE A 106 -20.65 -7.61 -43.02
CA ILE A 106 -21.37 -6.78 -42.04
C ILE A 106 -20.45 -6.52 -40.83
N ILE A 107 -19.84 -7.57 -40.26
CA ILE A 107 -18.93 -7.46 -39.11
C ILE A 107 -17.73 -6.57 -39.45
N GLN A 108 -17.11 -6.74 -40.62
CA GLN A 108 -16.00 -5.89 -41.06
C GLN A 108 -16.37 -4.41 -41.14
N LYS A 109 -17.62 -4.09 -41.50
CA LYS A 109 -18.14 -2.70 -41.51
C LYS A 109 -18.57 -2.18 -40.14
N MET A 110 -18.64 -3.04 -39.13
CA MET A 110 -18.92 -2.66 -37.74
C MET A 110 -17.63 -2.27 -36.99
N TRP A 111 -16.50 -2.89 -37.33
CA TRP A 111 -15.21 -2.70 -36.64
C TRP A 111 -14.50 -1.42 -37.10
N ASN A 112 -13.60 -0.92 -36.25
CA ASN A 112 -12.81 0.29 -36.49
C ASN A 112 -13.64 1.49 -36.96
N ARG A 113 -14.77 1.74 -36.29
CA ARG A 113 -15.69 2.83 -36.63
C ARG A 113 -16.19 3.56 -35.40
N THR A 114 -16.50 4.83 -35.59
CA THR A 114 -17.24 5.64 -34.63
C THR A 114 -18.61 6.01 -35.19
N PHE A 115 -19.64 5.96 -34.35
CA PHE A 115 -20.99 6.39 -34.69
C PHE A 115 -21.62 7.13 -33.50
N ASP A 116 -22.67 7.91 -33.77
CA ASP A 116 -23.42 8.60 -32.72
C ASP A 116 -24.47 7.64 -32.14
N GLY A 117 -24.32 7.30 -30.86
CA GLY A 117 -25.24 6.49 -30.08
C GLY A 117 -25.93 7.29 -28.99
N ILE A 118 -26.81 6.64 -28.23
CA ILE A 118 -27.57 7.28 -27.16
C ILE A 118 -26.70 7.67 -25.95
N THR A 119 -25.52 7.03 -25.82
CA THR A 119 -24.51 7.38 -24.82
C THR A 119 -23.53 8.46 -25.29
N GLY A 120 -23.74 9.01 -26.49
CA GLY A 120 -22.78 9.90 -27.16
C GLY A 120 -22.01 9.17 -28.26
N LYS A 121 -20.77 9.57 -28.53
CA LYS A 121 -19.95 8.92 -29.56
C LYS A 121 -19.51 7.53 -29.10
N VAL A 122 -19.89 6.51 -29.85
CA VAL A 122 -19.51 5.12 -29.62
C VAL A 122 -18.46 4.73 -30.64
N THR A 123 -17.31 4.25 -30.17
CA THR A 123 -16.21 3.76 -31.01
C THR A 123 -16.03 2.27 -30.80
N ILE A 124 -15.97 1.54 -31.91
CA ILE A 124 -15.57 0.13 -31.97
C ILE A 124 -14.17 0.09 -32.56
N ASP A 125 -13.25 -0.54 -31.86
CA ASP A 125 -11.85 -0.64 -32.26
C ASP A 125 -11.64 -1.64 -33.41
N GLU A 126 -10.38 -1.79 -33.83
CA GLU A 126 -9.98 -2.70 -34.89
C GLU A 126 -10.15 -4.19 -34.57
N ASN A 127 -10.30 -4.53 -33.28
CA ASN A 127 -10.55 -5.89 -32.82
C ASN A 127 -12.05 -6.20 -32.65
N GLY A 128 -12.91 -5.20 -32.87
CA GLY A 128 -14.35 -5.33 -32.73
C GLY A 128 -14.87 -5.08 -31.32
N ASP A 129 -14.02 -4.54 -30.44
CA ASP A 129 -14.35 -4.23 -29.05
C ASP A 129 -14.70 -2.74 -28.90
N ARG A 130 -15.59 -2.43 -27.95
CA ARG A 130 -15.98 -1.03 -27.69
C ARG A 130 -14.92 -0.34 -26.85
N ASP A 131 -14.47 0.84 -27.30
CA ASP A 131 -13.75 1.79 -26.46
C ASP A 131 -14.74 2.38 -25.44
N ALA A 132 -14.68 1.88 -24.21
CA ALA A 132 -15.63 2.22 -23.15
C ALA A 132 -15.14 3.40 -22.31
N ASP A 133 -16.03 4.37 -22.11
CA ASP A 133 -15.85 5.49 -21.19
C ASP A 133 -16.33 5.12 -19.78
N TYR A 134 -15.59 5.54 -18.78
CA TYR A 134 -15.93 5.31 -17.37
C TYR A 134 -15.93 6.63 -16.59
N SER A 135 -16.75 6.69 -15.55
CA SER A 135 -16.74 7.77 -14.57
C SER A 135 -16.18 7.27 -13.25
N ILE A 136 -15.35 8.08 -12.62
CA ILE A 136 -14.78 7.85 -11.30
C ILE A 136 -15.50 8.77 -10.33
N LEU A 137 -16.19 8.18 -9.37
CA LEU A 137 -16.93 8.87 -8.33
C LEU A 137 -16.17 8.80 -7.02
N ASP A 138 -16.23 9.90 -6.28
CA ASP A 138 -15.65 10.05 -4.95
C ASP A 138 -16.67 10.68 -4.00
N LEU A 139 -16.55 10.36 -2.72
CA LEU A 139 -17.43 10.89 -1.69
C LEU A 139 -17.06 12.35 -1.39
N ASN A 140 -17.99 13.27 -1.64
CA ASN A 140 -17.85 14.64 -1.15
C ASN A 140 -18.02 14.65 0.38
N PRO A 141 -16.98 15.01 1.16
CA PRO A 141 -17.01 14.89 2.62
C PRO A 141 -18.01 15.85 3.29
N ASN A 142 -18.38 16.94 2.60
CA ASN A 142 -19.30 17.95 3.11
C ASN A 142 -20.76 17.56 2.90
N THR A 143 -21.10 17.06 1.70
CA THR A 143 -22.48 16.70 1.33
C THR A 143 -22.81 15.24 1.65
N GLY A 144 -21.79 14.39 1.77
CA GLY A 144 -21.93 12.95 1.89
C GLY A 144 -22.48 12.31 0.61
N VAL A 145 -22.35 12.95 -0.54
CA VAL A 145 -22.82 12.44 -1.83
C VAL A 145 -21.63 12.00 -2.67
N PHE A 146 -21.75 10.85 -3.34
CA PHE A 146 -20.81 10.43 -4.36
C PHE A 146 -21.00 11.27 -5.62
N GLU A 147 -19.95 11.95 -6.06
CA GLU A 147 -19.94 12.85 -7.20
C GLU A 147 -18.86 12.41 -8.18
N VAL A 148 -19.09 12.58 -9.47
CA VAL A 148 -18.07 12.34 -10.50
C VAL A 148 -16.94 13.34 -10.30
N VAL A 149 -15.72 12.83 -10.12
CA VAL A 149 -14.50 13.65 -9.96
C VAL A 149 -13.55 13.56 -11.13
N ALA A 150 -13.65 12.49 -11.92
CA ALA A 150 -12.89 12.32 -13.16
C ALA A 150 -13.60 11.35 -14.10
N ASN A 151 -13.28 11.41 -15.38
CA ASN A 151 -13.77 10.51 -16.41
C ASN A 151 -12.59 9.88 -17.15
N TYR A 152 -12.65 8.57 -17.38
CA TYR A 152 -11.75 7.89 -18.30
C TYR A 152 -12.37 7.89 -19.70
N ILE A 153 -11.64 8.42 -20.68
CA ILE A 153 -12.04 8.46 -22.08
C ILE A 153 -11.37 7.27 -22.79
N GLY A 154 -12.17 6.29 -23.21
CA GLY A 154 -11.69 5.02 -23.75
C GLY A 154 -10.84 5.18 -25.00
N THR A 155 -11.28 6.04 -25.91
CA THR A 155 -10.61 6.32 -27.19
C THR A 155 -9.24 6.99 -26.99
N GLU A 156 -9.13 7.91 -26.03
CA GLU A 156 -7.90 8.65 -25.75
C GLU A 156 -6.98 7.94 -24.75
N LYS A 157 -7.52 6.94 -24.03
CA LYS A 157 -6.86 6.20 -22.94
C LYS A 157 -6.35 7.12 -21.85
N GLN A 158 -7.12 8.17 -21.55
CA GLN A 158 -6.76 9.20 -20.59
C GLN A 158 -7.85 9.39 -19.54
N VAL A 159 -7.41 9.69 -18.32
CA VAL A 159 -8.28 10.15 -17.23
C VAL A 159 -8.27 11.68 -17.26
N VAL A 160 -9.46 12.26 -17.38
CA VAL A 160 -9.71 13.70 -17.42
C VAL A 160 -10.47 14.09 -16.16
N ASP A 161 -9.91 15.01 -15.38
CA ASP A 161 -10.54 15.51 -14.16
C ASP A 161 -11.80 16.33 -14.47
N GLU A 162 -12.83 16.19 -13.64
CA GLU A 162 -14.06 16.95 -13.76
C GLU A 162 -13.83 18.39 -13.27
N PRO A 163 -14.17 19.43 -14.06
CA PRO A 163 -13.93 20.82 -13.68
C PRO A 163 -14.55 21.21 -12.33
N GLY A 164 -13.72 21.77 -11.44
CA GLY A 164 -14.16 22.22 -10.11
C GLY A 164 -14.37 21.08 -9.10
N LYS A 165 -14.01 19.84 -9.46
CA LYS A 165 -13.96 18.68 -8.57
C LYS A 165 -12.52 18.26 -8.32
N SER A 166 -12.30 17.52 -7.24
CA SER A 166 -10.99 17.00 -6.87
C SER A 166 -11.14 15.74 -6.04
N PHE A 167 -10.17 14.83 -6.15
CA PHE A 167 -10.07 13.65 -5.30
C PHE A 167 -9.85 14.03 -3.83
N HIS A 168 -10.65 13.43 -2.95
CA HIS A 168 -10.51 13.50 -1.51
C HIS A 168 -9.83 12.23 -1.01
N TRP A 169 -8.80 12.40 -0.20
CA TRP A 169 -8.06 11.28 0.36
C TRP A 169 -8.33 11.18 1.85
N ALA A 170 -8.85 10.03 2.27
CA ALA A 170 -9.21 9.72 3.65
C ALA A 170 -8.12 10.14 4.66
N GLY A 171 -8.58 10.68 5.80
CA GLY A 171 -7.70 11.20 6.85
C GLY A 171 -7.06 12.56 6.52
N GLY A 172 -7.69 13.35 5.63
CA GLY A 172 -7.25 14.71 5.31
C GLY A 172 -5.94 14.77 4.52
N ARG A 173 -5.63 13.73 3.76
CA ARG A 173 -4.41 13.69 2.94
C ARG A 173 -4.59 14.58 1.71
N LYS A 174 -3.52 15.24 1.29
CA LYS A 174 -3.51 16.05 0.05
C LYS A 174 -3.20 15.22 -1.21
N HIS A 175 -2.70 14.01 -1.03
CA HIS A 175 -2.21 13.15 -2.09
C HIS A 175 -2.65 11.70 -1.85
N PRO A 176 -2.72 10.88 -2.92
CA PRO A 176 -3.04 9.46 -2.80
C PRO A 176 -2.15 8.76 -1.79
N PRO A 177 -2.69 7.76 -1.06
CA PRO A 177 -1.85 6.87 -0.28
C PRO A 177 -0.83 6.19 -1.21
N PRO A 178 0.41 5.96 -0.73
CA PRO A 178 1.35 5.14 -1.50
C PRO A 178 0.78 3.73 -1.68
N ASP A 179 1.04 3.15 -2.85
CA ASP A 179 0.65 1.79 -3.21
C ASP A 179 1.25 0.75 -2.25
N THR A 180 2.46 1.01 -1.75
CA THR A 180 3.17 0.13 -0.82
C THR A 180 3.37 0.81 0.55
N PRO A 181 3.13 0.12 1.67
CA PRO A 181 3.47 0.62 3.00
C PRO A 181 4.96 0.96 3.13
N LYS A 182 5.31 1.93 3.98
CA LYS A 182 6.71 2.39 4.19
C LYS A 182 7.70 1.25 4.50
N CYS A 183 7.26 0.21 5.20
CA CYS A 183 8.09 -0.96 5.54
C CYS A 183 7.92 -2.17 4.61
N GLY A 184 7.20 -2.03 3.49
CA GLY A 184 6.72 -3.17 2.70
C GLY A 184 5.60 -3.92 3.42
N TYR A 185 4.87 -4.75 2.67
CA TYR A 185 3.77 -5.56 3.22
C TYR A 185 4.26 -6.61 4.23
N ASP A 186 5.48 -7.11 4.04
CA ASP A 186 6.14 -8.14 4.85
C ASP A 186 7.04 -7.57 5.97
N LYS A 187 7.09 -6.24 6.10
CA LYS A 187 8.01 -5.52 7.01
C LYS A 187 9.50 -5.72 6.71
N SER A 188 9.88 -6.26 5.55
CA SER A 188 11.29 -6.50 5.19
C SER A 188 12.12 -5.22 5.11
N LYS A 189 11.49 -4.10 4.74
CA LYS A 189 12.14 -2.78 4.61
C LYS A 189 12.17 -2.00 5.92
N CYS A 190 11.58 -2.52 7.01
CA CYS A 190 11.72 -1.89 8.30
C CYS A 190 13.19 -1.98 8.75
N PRO A 191 13.74 -0.94 9.38
CA PRO A 191 15.04 -1.03 10.02
C PRO A 191 14.98 -2.19 11.01
N LYS A 192 15.80 -3.22 10.77
CA LYS A 192 15.98 -4.30 11.74
C LYS A 192 16.43 -3.61 13.02
N LYS A 193 15.67 -3.78 14.12
CA LYS A 193 16.22 -3.48 15.43
C LYS A 193 17.46 -4.36 15.54
N ASN A 194 18.64 -3.78 15.31
CA ASN A 194 19.92 -4.37 15.64
C ASN A 194 19.96 -4.42 17.17
N GLY A 195 19.20 -5.34 17.74
CA GLY A 195 19.36 -5.76 19.10
C GLY A 195 20.69 -6.49 19.13
N VAL A 196 21.77 -5.75 19.33
CA VAL A 196 22.77 -6.22 20.28
C VAL A 196 21.93 -6.51 21.52
N SER A 197 21.56 -7.78 21.72
CA SER A 197 20.59 -8.12 22.75
C SER A 197 21.17 -7.59 24.05
N GLU A 198 20.38 -6.94 24.90
CA GLU A 198 20.88 -6.47 26.19
C GLU A 198 21.61 -7.60 26.95
N ILE A 199 21.21 -8.84 26.68
CA ILE A 199 21.86 -10.08 27.09
C ILE A 199 23.34 -10.14 26.66
N THR A 200 23.71 -9.82 25.42
CA THR A 200 25.12 -9.81 24.97
C THR A 200 25.98 -8.77 25.69
N VAL A 201 25.44 -7.58 25.97
CA VAL A 201 26.16 -6.54 26.72
C VAL A 201 26.35 -6.99 28.17
N VAL A 202 25.29 -7.47 28.82
CA VAL A 202 25.34 -7.96 30.20
C VAL A 202 26.31 -9.15 30.33
N LEU A 203 26.29 -10.09 29.39
CA LEU A 203 27.19 -11.24 29.38
C LEU A 203 28.66 -10.79 29.27
N SER A 204 28.96 -9.80 28.43
CA SER A 204 30.31 -9.28 28.26
C SER A 204 30.86 -8.64 29.54
N VAL A 205 30.02 -7.89 30.28
CA VAL A 205 30.40 -7.26 31.54
C VAL A 205 30.69 -8.30 32.62
N ILE A 206 29.86 -9.35 32.72
CA ILE A 206 30.07 -10.45 33.68
C ILE A 206 31.41 -11.14 33.43
N VAL A 207 31.73 -11.43 32.16
CA VAL A 207 33.00 -12.07 31.78
C VAL A 207 34.20 -11.21 32.19
N VAL A 208 34.15 -9.89 31.94
CA VAL A 208 35.21 -8.96 32.34
C VAL A 208 35.38 -8.92 33.86
N CYS A 209 34.27 -8.87 34.62
CA CYS A 209 34.31 -8.90 36.09
C CYS A 209 34.93 -10.18 36.64
N LEU A 210 34.64 -11.35 36.04
CA LEU A 210 35.25 -12.63 36.43
C LEU A 210 36.75 -12.66 36.16
N ILE A 211 37.20 -12.11 35.02
CA ILE A 211 38.63 -12.02 34.69
C ILE A 211 39.35 -11.09 35.69
N LEU A 212 38.77 -9.93 35.99
CA LEU A 212 39.36 -8.99 36.95
C LEU A 212 39.37 -9.57 38.37
N GLY A 213 38.29 -10.22 38.79
CA GLY A 213 38.18 -10.88 40.08
C GLY A 213 39.19 -12.01 40.25
N SER A 214 39.30 -12.91 39.27
CA SER A 214 40.27 -14.00 39.29
C SER A 214 41.72 -13.49 39.29
N ALA A 215 42.03 -12.43 38.53
CA ALA A 215 43.34 -11.79 38.55
C ALA A 215 43.65 -11.15 39.91
N ALA A 216 42.68 -10.51 40.56
CA ALA A 216 42.83 -9.93 41.89
C ALA A 216 43.07 -11.01 42.95
N ILE A 217 42.28 -12.09 42.91
CA ILE A 217 42.43 -13.26 43.78
C ILE A 217 43.82 -13.89 43.59
N TYR A 218 44.24 -14.13 42.35
CA TYR A 218 45.56 -14.67 42.04
C TYR A 218 46.69 -13.77 42.57
N ARG A 219 46.57 -12.44 42.40
CA ARG A 219 47.54 -11.48 42.94
C ARG A 219 47.58 -11.52 44.47
N HIS A 220 46.44 -11.66 45.13
CA HIS A 220 46.38 -11.76 46.58
C HIS A 220 47.06 -13.05 47.07
N TYR A 221 46.68 -14.21 46.54
CA TYR A 221 47.31 -15.49 46.89
C TYR A 221 48.83 -15.51 46.64
N ARG A 222 49.28 -14.90 45.53
CA ARG A 222 50.72 -14.81 45.24
C ARG A 222 51.46 -13.94 46.27
N ARG A 223 50.85 -12.87 46.76
CA ARG A 223 51.42 -12.03 47.83
C ARG A 223 51.48 -12.79 49.16
N GLU A 224 50.41 -13.47 49.53
CA GLU A 224 50.38 -14.33 50.73
C GLU A 224 51.44 -15.43 50.67
N ALA A 225 51.59 -16.09 49.50
CA ALA A 225 52.62 -17.10 49.30
C ALA A 225 54.06 -16.55 49.40
N GLN A 226 54.27 -15.29 48.99
CA GLN A 226 55.56 -14.61 49.16
C GLN A 226 55.82 -14.23 50.62
N LEU A 227 54.81 -13.77 51.38
CA LEU A 227 54.93 -13.48 52.82
C LEU A 227 55.17 -14.75 53.65
N ALA A 228 54.50 -15.85 53.30
CA ALA A 228 54.69 -17.15 53.93
C ALA A 228 56.03 -17.81 53.56
N SER A 229 56.77 -17.26 52.58
CA SER A 229 58.09 -17.77 52.25
C SER A 229 59.05 -17.50 53.41
N MET A 230 59.40 -18.56 54.15
CA MET A 230 60.35 -18.51 55.26
C MET A 230 61.81 -18.39 54.79
N THR A 231 62.06 -17.91 53.56
CA THR A 231 63.40 -17.70 52.99
C THR A 231 64.20 -16.63 53.72
N TRP A 232 63.54 -15.73 54.47
CA TRP A 232 64.21 -14.77 55.36
C TRP A 232 64.60 -15.36 56.72
N LYS A 233 64.14 -16.57 57.04
CA LYS A 233 64.45 -17.24 58.31
C LYS A 233 65.81 -17.93 58.19
N ILE A 234 66.87 -17.18 58.46
CA ILE A 234 68.24 -17.68 58.53
C ILE A 234 68.29 -18.72 59.66
N LYS A 235 68.73 -19.93 59.34
CA LYS A 235 68.92 -20.98 60.36
C LYS A 235 70.10 -20.58 61.25
N TRP A 236 70.01 -20.84 62.55
CA TRP A 236 71.07 -20.48 63.51
C TRP A 236 72.43 -21.10 63.14
N GLU A 237 72.43 -22.24 62.44
CA GLU A 237 73.65 -22.90 61.98
C GLU A 237 74.45 -22.07 60.93
N GLU A 238 73.82 -21.10 60.26
CA GLU A 238 74.46 -20.28 59.20
C GLU A 238 75.08 -18.98 59.73
N ILE A 239 74.95 -18.68 61.02
CA ILE A 239 75.53 -17.48 61.64
C ILE A 239 76.95 -17.80 62.13
N ALA A 240 77.94 -17.66 61.25
CA ALA A 240 79.35 -17.70 61.64
C ALA A 240 79.83 -16.33 62.14
N LEU A 241 80.07 -16.20 63.45
CA LEU A 241 80.73 -15.04 64.06
C LEU A 241 82.25 -15.16 63.90
N SER A 242 82.80 -14.60 62.82
CA SER A 242 84.24 -14.56 62.62
C SER A 242 84.90 -13.49 63.51
N THR A 243 85.67 -13.94 64.50
CA THR A 243 86.63 -13.12 65.24
C THR A 243 88.00 -13.24 64.57
N VAL A 244 88.71 -12.12 64.36
CA VAL A 244 90.19 -11.93 64.19
C VAL A 244 90.59 -10.97 63.05
N SER A 245 91.13 -9.82 63.48
CA SER A 245 92.33 -9.09 63.03
C SER A 245 92.48 -8.49 61.60
N LYS A 246 92.60 -7.15 61.62
CA LYS A 246 93.49 -6.25 60.82
C LYS A 246 93.15 -5.91 59.35
N LYS A 247 92.91 -4.60 59.20
CA LYS A 247 93.29 -3.66 58.12
C LYS A 247 92.70 -3.85 56.71
N MET A 248 91.79 -2.92 56.42
CA MET A 248 91.72 -1.98 55.27
C MET A 248 90.41 -2.02 54.46
N ARG A 249 89.57 -1.01 54.76
CA ARG A 249 88.56 -0.27 53.97
C ARG A 249 87.58 -1.07 53.09
N PRO A 250 86.27 -1.03 53.40
CA PRO A 250 85.26 -1.13 52.36
C PRO A 250 85.06 0.25 51.73
N GLY A 251 85.46 0.41 50.47
CA GLY A 251 84.87 1.42 49.61
C GLY A 251 83.48 0.93 49.22
N SER A 252 82.44 1.52 49.77
CA SER A 252 81.09 1.44 49.17
C SER A 252 81.06 2.39 47.98
N LYS A 253 80.93 1.85 46.77
CA LYS A 253 80.43 2.59 45.61
C LYS A 253 79.05 2.01 45.23
N LEU A 254 78.07 2.90 45.31
CA LEU A 254 76.85 3.06 44.49
C LEU A 254 76.86 2.27 43.14
N SER A 255 75.75 1.84 42.53
CA SER A 255 74.49 2.56 42.28
C SER A 255 73.44 1.63 41.63
N LEU A 256 72.17 1.96 41.89
CA LEU A 256 70.99 1.89 40.99
C LEU A 256 71.25 1.59 39.49
N THR A 257 70.37 0.78 38.87
CA THR A 257 69.35 1.35 37.97
C THR A 257 68.18 0.39 37.67
N ARG A 258 67.00 0.99 37.81
CA ARG A 258 65.71 0.65 37.21
C ARG A 258 65.87 0.44 35.70
N VAL A 259 65.24 -0.58 35.13
CA VAL A 259 64.87 -0.58 33.71
C VAL A 259 63.35 -0.80 33.63
N SER A 260 62.68 0.25 33.18
CA SER A 260 61.31 0.28 32.64
C SER A 260 61.49 0.34 31.12
N LEU A 261 60.76 -0.42 30.31
CA LEU A 261 59.66 0.02 29.41
C LEU A 261 59.59 -1.11 28.34
N THR A 262 58.43 -1.70 28.05
CA THR A 262 57.45 -1.28 27.01
C THR A 262 58.09 -0.80 25.72
#